data_AF-V5IF79-F1
#
_entry.id   AF-V5IF79-F1
#
_cell.length_a   1.000
_cell.length_b   1.000
_cell.length_c   1.000
_cell.angle_alpha   90.00
_cell.angle_beta   90.00
_cell.angle_gamma   90.00
#
_symmetry.space_group_name_H-M   'P 1'
#
loop_
_entity.id
_entity.type
_entity.pdbx_description
1 polymer ?
#
loop_
_entity_poly.entity_id
_entity_poly.type
_entity_poly.pdbx_seq_one_letter_code
_entity_poly.pdbx_strand_id
1 'polypeptide(L)'
;VFAEHYDPAEDEDDEGPKVVHPKSDEQRERLSQAVRNILLFKSLDGLQMKEVIDAMFERKVKAGETVIKQGDDGDNFYVIQNGTYNIFVSTDTEKNKLVGKYENSGSFGELALMYNMPRAATITAVSEGSLWAMNRQTFRRIVLKSAFKKRKEYETLLERVPMLKSLNHYERMNLADALTPRSFADGELIIKQGDEADGMYFLEDGMVRIVVKKNGGTEMEVSRVSKGGYFGELALLTKKPRAATVYAVGAVKLALLDVSAFERLLGPCKEIMMRNIDQYEEQMVQAFGSKANVSDLR
;
A
#
# COMPACT_ATOMS: atom_id res chain seq x y z
N VAL A 1 13.39 14.22 -23.55
CA VAL A 1 13.51 14.46 -22.10
C VAL A 1 13.80 13.11 -21.47
N PHE A 2 15.08 12.81 -21.25
CA PHE A 2 15.46 11.57 -20.59
C PHE A 2 15.60 11.89 -19.10
N ALA A 3 14.76 11.27 -18.28
CA ALA A 3 14.98 11.27 -16.85
C ALA A 3 16.32 10.58 -16.56
N GLU A 4 17.07 11.02 -15.54
CA GLU A 4 18.08 10.12 -14.96
C GLU A 4 17.36 8.82 -14.59
N HIS A 5 17.84 7.73 -15.18
CA HIS A 5 17.31 6.39 -14.98
C HIS A 5 17.48 6.07 -13.50
N TYR A 6 16.35 5.95 -12.80
CA TYR A 6 16.33 5.36 -11.47
C TYR A 6 15.75 3.99 -11.67
N ASP A 7 16.62 2.99 -11.70
CA ASP A 7 16.20 1.61 -11.69
C ASP A 7 16.13 1.14 -10.22
N PRO A 8 14.92 1.04 -9.63
CA PRO A 8 14.78 0.52 -8.28
C PRO A 8 15.26 -0.94 -8.15
N ALA A 9 15.45 -1.68 -9.25
CA ALA A 9 16.05 -3.01 -9.25
C ALA A 9 17.58 -2.98 -9.13
N GLU A 10 18.26 -1.95 -9.65
CA GLU A 10 19.71 -1.79 -9.48
C GLU A 10 20.07 -1.28 -8.07
N ASP A 11 19.17 -0.52 -7.44
CA ASP A 11 19.29 -0.02 -6.07
C ASP A 11 18.78 -1.00 -5.01
N GLU A 12 18.56 -2.28 -5.33
CA GLU A 12 17.91 -3.24 -4.42
C GLU A 12 18.71 -3.43 -3.11
N ASP A 13 20.03 -3.57 -3.23
CA ASP A 13 20.96 -3.75 -2.10
C ASP A 13 21.53 -2.45 -1.53
N ASP A 14 21.31 -1.30 -2.20
CA ASP A 14 21.74 0.00 -1.68
C ASP A 14 20.69 0.54 -0.69
N GLU A 15 20.91 0.31 0.61
CA GLU A 15 20.15 1.03 1.65
C GLU A 15 20.45 2.54 1.58
N GLY A 16 21.56 2.95 0.97
CA GLY A 16 22.21 4.23 1.07
C GLY A 16 22.40 4.67 2.53
N PRO A 17 22.93 5.87 2.79
CA PRO A 17 23.00 6.38 4.15
C PRO A 17 21.59 6.60 4.69
N LYS A 18 21.30 6.02 5.86
CA LYS A 18 20.13 6.40 6.67
C LYS A 18 20.40 7.79 7.22
N VAL A 19 19.77 8.79 6.62
CA VAL A 19 19.90 10.18 7.03
C VAL A 19 18.96 10.41 8.21
N VAL A 20 19.51 10.80 9.35
CA VAL A 20 18.72 11.10 10.55
C VAL A 20 19.03 12.53 10.97
N HIS A 21 18.03 13.39 10.88
CA HIS A 21 18.08 14.72 11.46
C HIS A 21 17.35 14.74 12.81
N PRO A 22 18.01 15.15 13.91
CA PRO A 22 17.38 15.25 15.22
C PRO A 22 16.15 16.16 15.20
N LYS A 23 15.08 15.72 15.87
CA LYS A 23 13.81 16.44 16.02
C LYS A 23 13.25 16.16 17.41
N SER A 24 12.57 17.14 18.00
CA SER A 24 11.81 16.90 19.24
C SER A 24 10.60 15.99 18.99
N ASP A 25 10.06 15.39 20.04
CA ASP A 25 8.87 14.55 19.95
C ASP A 25 7.66 15.33 19.38
N GLU A 26 7.52 16.60 19.78
CA GLU A 26 6.48 17.48 19.26
C GLU A 26 6.65 17.77 17.75
N GLN A 27 7.89 17.98 17.30
CA GLN A 27 8.19 18.16 15.87
C GLN A 27 7.88 16.89 15.07
N ARG A 28 8.22 15.71 15.61
CA ARG A 28 7.94 14.41 14.99
C ARG A 28 6.44 14.18 14.84
N GLU A 29 5.67 14.45 15.89
CA GLU A 29 4.21 14.27 15.87
C GLU A 29 3.54 15.17 14.83
N ARG A 30 3.87 16.48 14.84
CA ARG A 30 3.32 17.43 13.87
C ARG A 30 3.70 17.07 12.43
N LEU A 31 4.95 16.70 12.20
CA LEU A 31 5.41 16.30 10.87
C LEU A 31 4.71 15.02 10.41
N SER A 32 4.57 14.02 11.29
CA SER A 32 3.83 12.78 11.04
C SER A 32 2.39 13.06 10.58
N GLN A 33 1.69 13.96 11.27
CA GLN A 33 0.34 14.38 10.90
C GLN A 33 0.30 15.08 9.53
N ALA A 34 1.28 15.94 9.24
CA ALA A 34 1.37 16.65 7.97
C ALA A 34 1.66 15.72 6.78
N VAL A 35 2.54 14.72 6.96
CA VAL A 35 2.93 13.81 5.87
C VAL A 35 1.92 12.68 5.62
N ARG A 36 1.16 12.25 6.63
CA ARG A 36 0.25 11.09 6.54
C ARG A 36 -0.81 11.22 5.45
N ASN A 37 -1.25 12.44 5.14
CA ASN A 37 -2.29 12.69 4.14
C ASN A 37 -1.75 12.92 2.73
N ILE A 38 -0.43 13.00 2.56
CA ILE A 38 0.21 13.18 1.26
C ILE A 38 0.10 11.87 0.50
N LEU A 39 -0.48 11.93 -0.70
CA LEU A 39 -0.80 10.75 -1.51
C LEU A 39 0.39 9.77 -1.64
N LEU A 40 1.59 10.31 -1.82
CA LEU A 40 2.83 9.56 -2.01
C LEU A 40 3.31 8.83 -0.76
N PHE A 41 2.87 9.26 0.42
CA PHE A 41 3.25 8.65 1.70
C PHE A 41 2.15 7.78 2.29
N LYS A 42 0.92 7.82 1.75
CA LYS A 42 -0.20 6.99 2.22
C LYS A 42 0.06 5.49 2.10
N SER A 43 0.89 5.07 1.14
CA SER A 43 1.22 3.66 0.90
C SER A 43 2.38 3.16 1.75
N LEU A 44 3.07 4.04 2.49
CA LEU A 44 4.22 3.68 3.31
C LEU A 44 3.77 3.00 4.61
N ASP A 45 4.53 1.99 5.02
CA ASP A 45 4.35 1.36 6.33
C ASP A 45 4.93 2.23 7.47
N GLY A 46 4.77 1.79 8.72
CA GLY A 46 5.24 2.54 9.89
C GLY A 46 6.77 2.71 9.96
N LEU A 47 7.55 1.75 9.45
CA LEU A 47 9.01 1.84 9.41
C LEU A 47 9.46 2.83 8.34
N GLN A 48 8.86 2.76 7.15
CA GLN A 48 9.13 3.67 6.04
C GLN A 48 8.68 5.09 6.37
N MET A 49 7.54 5.25 7.04
CA MET A 49 7.09 6.54 7.55
C MET A 49 8.12 7.09 8.54
N LYS A 50 8.64 6.26 9.45
CA LYS A 50 9.72 6.68 10.35
C LYS A 50 10.96 7.14 9.58
N GLU A 51 11.36 6.44 8.53
CA GLU A 51 12.47 6.84 7.66
C GLU A 51 12.22 8.19 6.96
N VAL A 52 10.99 8.44 6.49
CA VAL A 52 10.59 9.76 5.96
C VAL A 52 10.82 10.83 7.02
N ILE A 53 10.27 10.63 8.22
CA ILE A 53 10.38 11.59 9.33
C ILE A 53 11.83 11.80 9.74
N ASP A 54 12.65 10.75 9.81
CA ASP A 54 14.06 10.83 10.18
C ASP A 54 14.87 11.62 9.14
N ALA A 55 14.62 11.38 7.85
CA ALA A 55 15.34 12.00 6.73
C ALA A 55 15.00 13.46 6.46
N MET A 56 13.85 13.97 6.93
CA MET A 56 13.51 15.38 6.73
C MET A 56 14.35 16.31 7.59
N PHE A 57 14.80 17.44 7.06
CA PHE A 57 15.52 18.47 7.82
C PHE A 57 14.78 19.80 7.81
N GLU A 58 15.00 20.62 8.83
CA GLU A 58 14.36 21.94 8.91
C GLU A 58 15.04 22.93 7.96
N ARG A 59 14.25 23.65 7.17
CA ARG A 59 14.67 24.81 6.37
C ARG A 59 13.84 26.03 6.80
N LYS A 60 14.50 26.98 7.47
CA LYS A 60 13.91 28.29 7.78
C LYS A 60 13.96 29.19 6.56
N VAL A 61 12.93 30.00 6.39
CA VAL A 61 12.79 30.94 5.26
C VAL A 61 12.41 32.32 5.75
N LYS A 62 12.89 33.35 5.06
CA LYS A 62 12.52 34.75 5.33
C LYS A 62 11.40 35.23 4.41
N ALA A 63 10.67 36.26 4.83
CA ALA A 63 9.71 36.93 3.95
C ALA A 63 10.41 37.45 2.68
N GLY A 64 9.79 37.19 1.52
CA GLY A 64 10.33 37.50 0.19
C GLY A 64 11.28 36.45 -0.38
N GLU A 65 11.70 35.44 0.40
CA GLU A 65 12.59 34.39 -0.09
C GLU A 65 11.88 33.47 -1.10
N THR A 66 12.54 33.16 -2.21
CA THR A 66 12.07 32.16 -3.17
C THR A 66 12.54 30.78 -2.74
N VAL A 67 11.60 29.90 -2.39
CA VAL A 67 11.88 28.54 -1.90
C VAL A 67 12.26 27.62 -3.05
N ILE A 68 11.46 27.65 -4.11
CA ILE A 68 11.71 26.98 -5.40
C ILE A 68 11.33 27.94 -6.52
N LYS A 69 11.99 27.82 -7.66
CA LYS A 69 11.74 28.66 -8.83
C LYS A 69 11.37 27.79 -10.02
N GLN A 70 10.33 28.19 -10.75
CA GLN A 70 9.89 27.49 -11.95
C GLN A 70 11.03 27.38 -12.97
N GLY A 71 11.15 26.20 -13.59
CA GLY A 71 12.20 25.91 -14.57
C GLY A 71 13.51 25.40 -13.98
N ASP A 72 13.74 25.57 -12.67
CA ASP A 72 14.92 25.00 -12.01
C ASP A 72 14.77 23.47 -11.84
N ASP A 73 15.90 22.78 -11.67
CA ASP A 73 15.89 21.36 -11.33
C ASP A 73 15.37 21.14 -9.89
N GLY A 74 14.59 20.07 -9.71
CA GLY A 74 14.03 19.75 -8.40
C GLY A 74 15.05 19.13 -7.44
N ASP A 75 15.48 19.85 -6.43
CA ASP A 75 16.44 19.38 -5.42
C ASP A 75 15.79 18.65 -4.23
N ASN A 76 14.69 19.20 -3.72
CA ASN A 76 14.03 18.76 -2.50
C ASN A 76 12.50 18.71 -2.62
N PHE A 77 11.88 17.90 -1.78
CA PHE A 77 10.45 17.91 -1.48
C PHE A 77 10.23 18.68 -0.17
N TYR A 78 9.17 19.48 -0.07
CA TYR A 78 8.94 20.36 1.07
C TYR A 78 7.55 20.16 1.70
N VAL A 79 7.49 20.19 3.02
CA VAL A 79 6.26 20.20 3.83
C VAL A 79 6.27 21.44 4.70
N ILE A 80 5.16 22.18 4.73
CA ILE A 80 5.07 23.44 5.47
C ILE A 80 4.84 23.15 6.96
N GLN A 81 5.73 23.67 7.81
CA GLN A 81 5.55 23.67 9.26
C GLN A 81 4.78 24.91 9.72
N ASN A 82 5.13 26.09 9.20
CA ASN A 82 4.44 27.36 9.42
C ASN A 82 4.88 28.39 8.37
N GLY A 83 4.14 29.50 8.29
CA GLY A 83 4.38 30.59 7.36
C GLY A 83 3.38 30.62 6.21
N THR A 84 3.39 31.71 5.46
CA THR A 84 2.53 31.92 4.29
C THR A 84 3.38 31.94 3.02
N TYR A 85 2.93 31.28 1.97
CA TYR A 85 3.67 31.11 0.73
C TYR A 85 2.78 31.35 -0.48
N ASN A 86 3.25 32.11 -1.47
CA ASN A 86 2.55 32.32 -2.72
C ASN A 86 3.08 31.39 -3.81
N ILE A 87 2.18 30.92 -4.67
CA ILE A 87 2.47 30.05 -5.80
C ILE A 87 2.33 30.85 -7.08
N PHE A 88 3.41 30.94 -7.85
CA PHE A 88 3.44 31.65 -9.12
C PHE A 88 3.74 30.68 -10.27
N VAL A 89 3.02 30.82 -11.37
CA VAL A 89 3.26 30.08 -12.62
C VAL A 89 3.43 31.08 -13.76
N SER A 90 4.46 30.87 -14.56
CA SER A 90 4.69 31.57 -15.83
C SER A 90 4.33 30.65 -16.98
N THR A 91 3.59 31.19 -17.94
CA THR A 91 3.24 30.58 -19.23
C THR A 91 3.82 31.43 -20.36
N ASP A 92 3.76 30.95 -21.60
CA ASP A 92 4.23 31.71 -22.77
C ASP A 92 3.50 33.06 -22.93
N THR A 93 2.25 33.14 -22.47
CA THR A 93 1.38 34.31 -22.59
C THR A 93 1.39 35.22 -21.36
N GLU A 94 1.65 34.67 -20.17
CA GLU A 94 1.52 35.39 -18.90
C GLU A 94 2.66 35.01 -17.94
N LYS A 95 3.47 36.00 -17.55
CA LYS A 95 4.58 35.81 -16.62
C LYS A 95 4.15 36.06 -15.18
N ASN A 96 4.64 35.22 -14.25
CA ASN A 96 4.43 35.34 -12.81
C ASN A 96 2.97 35.47 -12.37
N LYS A 97 2.07 34.66 -12.95
CA LYS A 97 0.68 34.61 -12.51
C LYS A 97 0.59 34.00 -11.12
N LEU A 98 -0.02 34.70 -10.16
CA LEU A 98 -0.36 34.14 -8.85
C LEU A 98 -1.48 33.11 -9.01
N VAL A 99 -1.21 31.84 -8.77
CA VAL A 99 -2.18 30.74 -8.96
C VAL A 99 -2.72 30.17 -7.66
N GLY A 100 -2.10 30.51 -6.52
CA GLY A 100 -2.54 30.05 -5.22
C GLY A 100 -1.66 30.53 -4.09
N LYS A 101 -2.03 30.14 -2.87
CA LYS A 101 -1.26 30.39 -1.65
C LYS A 101 -1.37 29.20 -0.70
N TYR A 102 -0.34 29.00 0.11
CA TYR A 102 -0.35 28.12 1.26
C TYR A 102 -0.35 28.94 2.55
N GLU A 103 -1.09 28.48 3.55
CA GLU A 103 -1.17 29.10 4.87
C GLU A 103 -0.93 28.03 5.95
N ASN A 104 0.27 28.06 6.55
CA ASN A 104 0.72 27.19 7.65
C ASN A 104 0.57 25.69 7.44
N SER A 105 0.29 25.24 6.22
CA SER A 105 0.02 23.83 5.88
C SER A 105 0.20 23.59 4.39
N GLY A 106 0.36 22.31 4.04
CA GLY A 106 0.55 21.87 2.66
C GLY A 106 1.96 21.37 2.38
N SER A 107 2.15 20.89 1.16
CA SER A 107 3.43 20.39 0.68
C SER A 107 3.59 20.70 -0.79
N PHE A 108 4.84 20.78 -1.26
CA PHE A 108 5.13 21.06 -2.66
C PHE A 108 6.50 20.51 -3.08
N GLY A 109 6.68 20.41 -4.39
CA GLY A 109 7.95 20.06 -5.02
C GLY A 109 8.11 18.57 -5.34
N GLU A 110 7.05 17.78 -5.20
CA GLU A 110 7.02 16.34 -5.49
C GLU A 110 7.12 16.02 -6.98
N LEU A 111 6.49 16.83 -7.85
CA LEU A 111 6.40 16.56 -9.29
C LEU A 111 7.78 16.47 -9.96
N ALA A 112 8.70 17.38 -9.58
CA ALA A 112 10.03 17.41 -10.13
C ALA A 112 10.87 16.18 -9.73
N LEU A 113 10.59 15.59 -8.55
CA LEU A 113 11.30 14.43 -8.05
C LEU A 113 10.77 13.12 -8.63
N MET A 114 9.47 13.08 -8.95
CA MET A 114 8.84 11.89 -9.52
C MET A 114 9.10 11.76 -11.02
N TYR A 115 8.93 12.85 -11.77
CA TYR A 115 8.93 12.82 -13.24
C TYR A 115 10.24 13.31 -13.86
N ASN A 116 11.23 13.69 -13.02
CA ASN A 116 12.45 14.38 -13.44
C ASN A 116 12.16 15.56 -14.39
N MET A 117 11.14 16.33 -14.05
CA MET A 117 10.77 17.54 -14.79
C MET A 117 11.26 18.77 -14.03
N PRO A 118 11.54 19.89 -14.73
CA PRO A 118 11.79 21.17 -14.08
C PRO A 118 10.65 21.55 -13.14
N ARG A 119 10.93 22.37 -12.12
CA ARG A 119 9.90 22.91 -11.22
C ARG A 119 8.77 23.54 -12.03
N ALA A 120 7.54 23.10 -11.78
CA ALA A 120 6.35 23.57 -12.50
C ALA A 120 5.88 24.97 -12.05
N ALA A 121 6.31 25.43 -10.88
CA ALA A 121 5.91 26.70 -10.29
C ALA A 121 7.04 27.29 -9.43
N THR A 122 6.98 28.60 -9.24
CA THR A 122 7.80 29.35 -8.27
C THR A 122 7.01 29.48 -6.97
N ILE A 123 7.67 29.23 -5.84
CA ILE A 123 7.09 29.40 -4.50
C ILE A 123 7.90 30.45 -3.76
N THR A 124 7.24 31.51 -3.29
CA THR A 124 7.88 32.59 -2.55
C THR A 124 7.23 32.76 -1.18
N ALA A 125 8.04 32.84 -0.13
CA ALA A 125 7.60 33.09 1.22
C ALA A 125 7.06 34.53 1.34
N VAL A 126 5.87 34.68 1.91
CA VAL A 126 5.23 35.96 2.20
C VAL A 126 5.57 36.43 3.62
N SER A 127 5.71 35.48 4.55
CA SER A 127 6.13 35.71 5.93
C SER A 127 7.44 34.95 6.22
N GLU A 128 8.05 35.21 7.38
CA GLU A 128 8.97 34.23 7.95
C GLU A 128 8.23 32.91 8.16
N GLY A 129 8.94 31.80 7.98
CA GLY A 129 8.36 30.47 8.03
C GLY A 129 9.39 29.37 8.20
N SER A 130 8.91 28.16 8.40
CA SER A 130 9.73 26.95 8.48
C SER A 130 9.12 25.85 7.63
N LEU A 131 10.01 25.10 6.96
CA LEU A 131 9.70 23.97 6.11
C LEU A 131 10.45 22.74 6.60
N TRP A 132 9.86 21.57 6.40
CA TRP A 132 10.59 20.31 6.41
C TRP A 132 10.97 19.97 4.97
N ALA A 133 12.24 19.74 4.71
CA ALA A 133 12.76 19.41 3.39
C ALA A 133 13.32 17.98 3.34
N MET A 134 13.15 17.30 2.21
CA MET A 134 13.74 15.99 1.93
C MET A 134 14.43 16.01 0.57
N ASN A 135 15.67 15.56 0.49
CA ASN A 135 16.41 15.57 -0.76
C ASN A 135 15.86 14.56 -1.79
N ARG A 136 16.09 14.84 -3.07
CA ARG A 136 15.65 14.01 -4.21
C ARG A 136 16.00 12.53 -4.06
N GLN A 137 17.26 12.22 -3.75
CA GLN A 137 17.75 10.84 -3.71
C GLN A 137 17.05 10.05 -2.60
N THR A 138 16.97 10.62 -1.40
CA THR A 138 16.27 10.04 -0.25
C THR A 138 14.77 9.92 -0.50
N PHE A 139 14.14 10.91 -1.14
CA PHE A 139 12.74 10.84 -1.53
C PHE A 139 12.47 9.72 -2.52
N ARG A 140 13.23 9.64 -3.62
CA ARG A 140 13.09 8.57 -4.63
C ARG A 140 13.36 7.21 -4.00
N ARG A 141 14.42 7.08 -3.20
CA ARG A 141 14.73 5.85 -2.47
C ARG A 141 13.57 5.43 -1.57
N ILE A 142 13.08 6.29 -0.67
CA ILE A 142 12.04 5.87 0.28
C ILE A 142 10.70 5.59 -0.45
N VAL A 143 10.28 6.44 -1.39
CA VAL A 143 8.96 6.33 -2.03
C VAL A 143 8.95 5.30 -3.17
N LEU A 144 9.92 5.34 -4.09
CA LEU A 144 9.95 4.45 -5.26
C LEU A 144 10.49 3.06 -4.90
N LYS A 145 11.53 2.95 -4.06
CA LYS A 145 12.00 1.63 -3.58
C LYS A 145 10.95 0.94 -2.71
N SER A 146 10.18 1.67 -1.91
CA SER A 146 9.07 1.08 -1.14
C SER A 146 8.04 0.43 -2.08
N ALA A 147 7.58 1.16 -3.09
CA ALA A 147 6.62 0.64 -4.06
C ALA A 147 7.17 -0.57 -4.82
N PHE A 148 8.43 -0.50 -5.26
CA PHE A 148 9.11 -1.60 -5.94
C PHE A 148 9.30 -2.83 -5.04
N LYS A 149 9.82 -2.64 -3.82
CA LYS A 149 10.04 -3.71 -2.85
C LYS A 149 8.72 -4.39 -2.47
N LYS A 150 7.68 -3.60 -2.18
CA LYS A 150 6.35 -4.14 -1.86
C LYS A 150 5.79 -4.98 -3.00
N ARG A 151 5.95 -4.50 -4.23
CA ARG A 151 5.56 -5.26 -5.42
C ARG A 151 6.37 -6.55 -5.56
N LYS A 152 7.69 -6.51 -5.38
CA LYS A 152 8.55 -7.70 -5.42
C LYS A 152 8.19 -8.72 -4.32
N GLU A 153 7.88 -8.25 -3.11
CA GLU A 153 7.38 -9.07 -2.02
C GLU A 153 6.07 -9.78 -2.40
N TYR A 154 5.15 -9.07 -3.06
CA TYR A 154 3.91 -9.64 -3.58
C TYR A 154 4.12 -10.59 -4.75
N GLU A 155 5.00 -10.28 -5.70
CA GLU A 155 5.37 -11.21 -6.76
C GLU A 155 5.94 -12.51 -6.17
N THR A 156 6.84 -12.41 -5.19
CA THR A 156 7.42 -13.56 -4.47
C THR A 156 6.36 -14.35 -3.70
N LEU A 157 5.40 -13.68 -3.07
CA LEU A 157 4.26 -14.32 -2.41
C LEU A 157 3.43 -15.10 -3.43
N LEU A 158 3.06 -14.47 -4.54
CA LEU A 158 2.21 -15.05 -5.58
C LEU A 158 2.90 -16.23 -6.31
N GLU A 159 4.22 -16.22 -6.44
CA GLU A 159 5.01 -17.36 -6.96
C GLU A 159 4.90 -18.61 -6.09
N ARG A 160 4.80 -18.42 -4.76
CA ARG A 160 4.68 -19.54 -3.81
C ARG A 160 3.30 -20.16 -3.82
N VAL A 161 2.27 -19.43 -4.27
CA VAL A 161 0.90 -19.91 -4.34
C VAL A 161 0.76 -20.89 -5.53
N PRO A 162 0.57 -22.21 -5.30
CA PRO A 162 0.67 -23.20 -6.37
C PRO A 162 -0.31 -22.98 -7.53
N MET A 163 -1.53 -22.51 -7.24
CA MET A 163 -2.55 -22.25 -8.26
C MET A 163 -2.24 -21.05 -9.17
N LEU A 164 -1.35 -20.15 -8.75
CA LEU A 164 -0.96 -18.97 -9.52
C LEU A 164 0.26 -19.22 -10.40
N LYS A 165 0.79 -20.44 -10.43
CA LYS A 165 1.91 -20.81 -11.31
C LYS A 165 1.55 -20.76 -12.80
N SER A 166 0.27 -20.81 -13.15
CA SER A 166 -0.21 -20.65 -14.52
C SER A 166 -0.15 -19.21 -15.04
N LEU A 167 -0.02 -18.22 -14.16
CA LEU A 167 0.08 -16.81 -14.56
C LEU A 167 1.46 -16.50 -15.13
N ASN A 168 1.49 -15.82 -16.27
CA ASN A 168 2.72 -15.26 -16.81
C ASN A 168 3.20 -14.07 -15.97
N HIS A 169 4.42 -13.59 -16.24
CA HIS A 169 5.04 -12.50 -15.48
C HIS A 169 4.19 -11.21 -15.49
N TYR A 170 3.62 -10.83 -16.63
CA TYR A 170 2.80 -9.63 -16.76
C TYR A 170 1.45 -9.76 -16.03
N GLU A 171 0.83 -10.92 -16.07
CA GLU A 171 -0.39 -11.21 -15.30
C GLU A 171 -0.12 -11.16 -13.79
N ARG A 172 1.03 -11.71 -13.35
CA ARG A 172 1.47 -11.67 -11.96
C ARG A 172 1.79 -10.25 -11.48
N MET A 173 2.42 -9.42 -12.32
CA MET A 173 2.60 -7.98 -12.05
C MET A 173 1.27 -7.30 -11.74
N ASN A 174 0.31 -7.43 -12.67
CA ASN A 174 -0.98 -6.75 -12.55
C ASN A 174 -1.76 -7.24 -11.33
N LEU A 175 -1.61 -8.52 -10.98
CA LEU A 175 -2.17 -9.09 -9.77
C LEU A 175 -1.51 -8.50 -8.52
N ALA A 176 -0.18 -8.43 -8.47
CA ALA A 176 0.57 -7.83 -7.36
C ALA A 176 0.17 -6.37 -7.13
N ASP A 177 -0.02 -5.59 -8.21
CA ASP A 177 -0.45 -4.18 -8.14
C ASP A 177 -1.88 -4.02 -7.59
N ALA A 178 -2.73 -5.03 -7.74
CA ALA A 178 -4.10 -5.00 -7.25
C ALA A 178 -4.23 -5.43 -5.77
N LEU A 179 -3.15 -5.95 -5.15
CA LEU A 179 -3.18 -6.41 -3.77
C LEU A 179 -3.15 -5.25 -2.79
N THR A 180 -4.00 -5.33 -1.77
CA THR A 180 -4.04 -4.35 -0.68
C THR A 180 -3.67 -5.01 0.65
N PRO A 181 -2.76 -4.44 1.45
CA PRO A 181 -2.36 -5.03 2.71
C PRO A 181 -3.49 -4.97 3.75
N ARG A 182 -3.56 -5.99 4.60
CA ARG A 182 -4.40 -6.08 5.78
C ARG A 182 -3.62 -6.72 6.93
N SER A 183 -3.78 -6.19 8.14
CA SER A 183 -3.10 -6.70 9.34
C SER A 183 -4.13 -6.93 10.42
N PHE A 184 -3.97 -8.03 11.15
CA PHE A 184 -4.89 -8.47 12.20
C PHE A 184 -4.12 -8.89 13.45
N ALA A 185 -4.66 -8.55 14.62
CA ALA A 185 -4.15 -8.99 15.92
C ALA A 185 -4.60 -10.43 16.23
N ASP A 186 -3.98 -11.04 17.24
CA ASP A 186 -4.35 -12.40 17.67
C ASP A 186 -5.84 -12.50 18.03
N GLY A 187 -6.51 -13.54 17.50
CA GLY A 187 -7.92 -13.80 17.71
C GLY A 187 -8.88 -12.90 16.94
N GLU A 188 -8.40 -11.91 16.18
CA GLU A 188 -9.25 -10.99 15.43
C GLU A 188 -10.01 -11.71 14.29
N LEU A 189 -11.26 -11.28 14.07
CA LEU A 189 -12.14 -11.80 13.03
C LEU A 189 -11.74 -11.22 11.67
N ILE A 190 -11.45 -12.09 10.70
CA ILE A 190 -11.06 -11.70 9.33
C ILE A 190 -12.25 -11.87 8.38
N ILE A 191 -12.88 -13.04 8.42
CA ILE A 191 -14.08 -13.37 7.62
C ILE A 191 -15.11 -13.94 8.58
N LYS A 192 -16.38 -13.58 8.38
CA LYS A 192 -17.49 -14.18 9.12
C LYS A 192 -18.34 -15.04 8.19
N GLN A 193 -18.67 -16.25 8.64
CA GLN A 193 -19.60 -17.13 7.94
C GLN A 193 -20.96 -16.44 7.72
N GLY A 194 -21.49 -16.56 6.51
CA GLY A 194 -22.77 -15.99 6.08
C GLY A 194 -22.70 -14.56 5.55
N ASP A 195 -21.57 -13.87 5.69
CA ASP A 195 -21.40 -12.53 5.10
C ASP A 195 -21.18 -12.62 3.58
N GLU A 196 -21.40 -11.50 2.89
CA GLU A 196 -21.01 -11.35 1.49
C GLU A 196 -19.48 -11.29 1.35
N ALA A 197 -18.96 -11.75 0.21
CA ALA A 197 -17.53 -11.73 -0.02
C ALA A 197 -17.04 -10.34 -0.46
N ASP A 198 -16.03 -9.82 0.24
CA ASP A 198 -15.31 -8.59 -0.10
C ASP A 198 -14.05 -8.84 -0.95
N GLY A 199 -13.63 -10.09 -1.06
CA GLY A 199 -12.45 -10.50 -1.82
C GLY A 199 -11.87 -11.84 -1.37
N MET A 200 -10.66 -12.14 -1.81
CA MET A 200 -9.88 -13.27 -1.33
C MET A 200 -8.57 -12.80 -0.71
N TYR A 201 -8.00 -13.63 0.15
CA TYR A 201 -6.86 -13.26 0.99
C TYR A 201 -5.69 -14.20 0.72
N PHE A 202 -4.49 -13.63 0.58
CA PHE A 202 -3.22 -14.37 0.54
C PHE A 202 -2.47 -14.14 1.86
N LEU A 203 -1.92 -15.21 2.45
CA LEU A 203 -1.27 -15.14 3.75
C LEU A 203 0.21 -14.79 3.61
N GLU A 204 0.54 -13.53 3.87
CA GLU A 204 1.91 -13.00 3.82
C GLU A 204 2.74 -13.46 5.02
N ASP A 205 2.16 -13.42 6.22
CA ASP A 205 2.84 -13.79 7.46
C ASP A 205 1.83 -14.16 8.56
N GLY A 206 2.22 -15.09 9.44
CA GLY A 206 1.38 -15.61 10.51
C GLY A 206 0.59 -16.88 10.13
N MET A 207 -0.54 -17.08 10.80
CA MET A 207 -1.44 -18.22 10.60
C MET A 207 -2.89 -17.81 10.86
N VAL A 208 -3.83 -18.41 10.15
CA VAL A 208 -5.27 -18.28 10.43
C VAL A 208 -5.90 -19.63 10.71
N ARG A 209 -6.95 -19.65 11.51
CA ARG A 209 -7.82 -20.82 11.70
C ARG A 209 -9.17 -20.57 11.05
N ILE A 210 -9.65 -21.57 10.33
CA ILE A 210 -10.94 -21.56 9.65
C ILE A 210 -11.88 -22.43 10.47
N VAL A 211 -13.01 -21.85 10.87
CA VAL A 211 -14.03 -22.54 11.65
C VAL A 211 -15.40 -22.41 11.01
N VAL A 212 -16.26 -23.38 11.28
CA VAL A 212 -17.62 -23.36 10.78
C VAL A 212 -18.57 -23.59 11.93
N LYS A 213 -19.65 -22.80 11.96
CA LYS A 213 -20.67 -22.87 12.99
C LYS A 213 -21.75 -23.88 12.58
N LYS A 214 -22.02 -24.86 13.45
CA LYS A 214 -23.11 -25.84 13.25
C LYS A 214 -24.45 -25.31 13.75
N ASN A 215 -25.53 -25.94 13.29
CA ASN A 215 -26.88 -25.77 13.87
C ASN A 215 -26.82 -26.16 15.36
N GLY A 216 -26.90 -25.16 16.25
CA GLY A 216 -26.67 -25.32 17.69
C GLY A 216 -25.64 -24.36 18.28
N GLY A 217 -24.90 -23.64 17.43
CA GLY A 217 -24.04 -22.52 17.86
C GLY A 217 -22.58 -22.88 18.14
N THR A 218 -22.23 -24.15 18.16
CA THR A 218 -20.85 -24.63 18.35
C THR A 218 -20.00 -24.37 17.10
N GLU A 219 -18.82 -23.76 17.30
CA GLU A 219 -17.80 -23.62 16.26
C GLU A 219 -16.91 -24.86 16.23
N MET A 220 -16.63 -25.36 15.02
CA MET A 220 -15.68 -26.45 14.78
C MET A 220 -14.57 -25.94 13.86
N GLU A 221 -13.31 -26.10 14.27
CA GLU A 221 -12.17 -25.80 13.42
C GLU A 221 -12.04 -26.86 12.32
N VAL A 222 -12.00 -26.42 11.07
CA VAL A 222 -11.96 -27.29 9.88
C VAL A 222 -10.61 -27.25 9.18
N SER A 223 -9.85 -26.16 9.33
CA SER A 223 -8.55 -26.01 8.70
C SER A 223 -7.72 -24.90 9.34
N ARG A 224 -6.40 -24.94 9.09
CA ARG A 224 -5.48 -23.84 9.37
C ARG A 224 -4.70 -23.52 8.10
N VAL A 225 -4.50 -22.23 7.86
CA VAL A 225 -3.71 -21.75 6.71
C VAL A 225 -2.53 -20.96 7.25
N SER A 226 -1.34 -21.30 6.77
CA SER A 226 -0.08 -20.64 7.11
C SER A 226 0.47 -19.87 5.91
N LYS A 227 1.62 -19.22 6.12
CA LYS A 227 2.31 -18.38 5.13
C LYS A 227 2.43 -19.05 3.76
N GLY A 228 2.09 -18.31 2.71
CA GLY A 228 2.02 -18.78 1.32
C GLY A 228 0.70 -19.47 0.94
N GLY A 229 -0.19 -19.70 1.90
CA GLY A 229 -1.57 -20.14 1.64
C GLY A 229 -2.50 -18.99 1.27
N TYR A 230 -3.74 -19.33 0.95
CA TYR A 230 -4.81 -18.39 0.62
C TYR A 230 -6.15 -18.90 1.16
N PHE A 231 -7.14 -18.02 1.23
CA PHE A 231 -8.50 -18.37 1.61
C PHE A 231 -9.53 -17.32 1.14
N GLY A 232 -10.81 -17.68 1.21
CA GLY A 232 -11.94 -16.79 0.88
C GLY A 232 -12.33 -16.79 -0.60
N GLU A 233 -11.66 -17.55 -1.45
CA GLU A 233 -11.96 -17.70 -2.87
C GLU A 233 -13.31 -18.39 -3.12
N LEU A 234 -13.73 -19.31 -2.23
CA LEU A 234 -14.91 -20.16 -2.46
C LEU A 234 -16.19 -19.33 -2.68
N ALA A 235 -16.39 -18.28 -1.88
CA ALA A 235 -17.54 -17.40 -2.01
C ALA A 235 -17.52 -16.60 -3.34
N LEU A 236 -16.33 -16.26 -3.84
CA LEU A 236 -16.17 -15.56 -5.12
C LEU A 236 -16.44 -16.47 -6.33
N LEU A 237 -16.06 -17.75 -6.22
CA LEU A 237 -16.24 -18.76 -7.27
C LEU A 237 -17.68 -19.24 -7.37
N THR A 238 -18.31 -19.51 -6.21
CA THR A 238 -19.66 -20.07 -6.12
C THR A 238 -20.75 -19.00 -6.16
N LYS A 239 -20.38 -17.73 -5.96
CA LYS A 239 -21.32 -16.60 -5.81
C LYS A 239 -22.32 -16.81 -4.67
N LYS A 240 -21.83 -17.40 -3.58
CA LYS A 240 -22.59 -17.66 -2.36
C LYS A 240 -21.92 -16.98 -1.16
N PRO A 241 -22.66 -16.75 -0.05
CA PRO A 241 -22.08 -16.18 1.14
C PRO A 241 -20.91 -17.00 1.70
N ARG A 242 -20.10 -16.37 2.56
CA ARG A 242 -18.93 -16.98 3.20
C ARG A 242 -19.30 -18.31 3.87
N ALA A 243 -18.70 -19.41 3.43
CA ALA A 243 -18.98 -20.75 3.95
C ALA A 243 -18.46 -20.98 5.38
N ALA A 244 -17.47 -20.20 5.81
CA ALA A 244 -16.77 -20.38 7.08
C ALA A 244 -16.34 -19.02 7.67
N THR A 245 -16.11 -19.01 8.97
CA THR A 245 -15.51 -17.91 9.72
C THR A 245 -14.00 -18.12 9.79
N VAL A 246 -13.21 -17.05 9.69
CA VAL A 246 -11.75 -17.10 9.74
C VAL A 246 -11.25 -16.15 10.81
N TYR A 247 -10.39 -16.64 11.69
CA TYR A 247 -9.77 -15.87 12.77
C TYR A 247 -8.24 -15.89 12.64
N ALA A 248 -7.61 -14.78 13.01
CA ALA A 248 -6.16 -14.70 13.17
C ALA A 248 -5.66 -15.58 14.32
N VAL A 249 -4.50 -16.22 14.14
CA VAL A 249 -3.76 -16.97 15.15
C VAL A 249 -2.39 -16.32 15.30
N GLY A 250 -2.22 -15.53 16.36
CA GLY A 250 -1.12 -14.57 16.48
C GLY A 250 -1.33 -13.33 15.60
N ALA A 251 -0.28 -12.53 15.46
CA ALA A 251 -0.27 -11.41 14.50
C ALA A 251 -0.25 -11.94 13.08
N VAL A 252 -1.16 -11.46 12.23
CA VAL A 252 -1.32 -11.92 10.84
C VAL A 252 -1.21 -10.75 9.87
N LYS A 253 -0.49 -10.96 8.78
CA LYS A 253 -0.45 -10.07 7.62
C LYS A 253 -1.01 -10.77 6.40
N LEU A 254 -1.93 -10.11 5.70
CA LEU A 254 -2.61 -10.61 4.52
C LEU A 254 -2.51 -9.61 3.37
N ALA A 255 -2.51 -10.15 2.15
CA ALA A 255 -2.76 -9.39 0.93
C ALA A 255 -4.19 -9.67 0.46
N LEU A 256 -5.06 -8.66 0.45
CA LEU A 256 -6.43 -8.73 -0.04
C LEU A 256 -6.48 -8.41 -1.53
N LEU A 257 -7.10 -9.30 -2.29
CA LEU A 257 -7.57 -9.05 -3.64
C LEU A 257 -9.09 -8.87 -3.64
N ASP A 258 -9.57 -7.68 -3.95
CA ASP A 258 -11.00 -7.38 -3.95
C ASP A 258 -11.78 -8.15 -5.05
N VAL A 259 -13.11 -8.17 -4.92
CA VAL A 259 -14.01 -8.87 -5.86
C VAL A 259 -13.79 -8.45 -7.32
N SER A 260 -13.66 -7.14 -7.57
CA SER A 260 -13.53 -6.61 -8.93
C SER A 260 -12.20 -7.00 -9.57
N ALA A 261 -11.12 -6.97 -8.78
CA ALA A 261 -9.80 -7.39 -9.20
C ALA A 261 -9.74 -8.91 -9.41
N PHE A 262 -10.38 -9.70 -8.54
CA PHE A 262 -10.51 -11.15 -8.70
C PHE A 262 -11.15 -11.52 -10.05
N GLU A 263 -12.28 -10.91 -10.40
CA GLU A 263 -12.99 -11.21 -11.64
C GLU A 263 -12.18 -10.84 -12.88
N ARG A 264 -11.47 -9.71 -12.84
CA ARG A 264 -10.68 -9.20 -13.95
C ARG A 264 -9.35 -9.93 -14.13
N LEU A 265 -8.68 -10.33 -13.05
CA LEU A 265 -7.27 -10.76 -13.08
C LEU A 265 -7.07 -12.26 -12.91
N LEU A 266 -8.01 -12.98 -12.27
CA LEU A 266 -7.84 -14.41 -11.95
C LEU A 266 -8.64 -15.35 -12.85
N GLY A 267 -9.22 -14.85 -13.95
CA GLY A 267 -9.88 -15.67 -14.97
C GLY A 267 -9.13 -16.97 -15.32
N PRO A 268 -7.83 -16.92 -15.65
CA PRO A 268 -7.04 -18.11 -15.98
C PRO A 268 -6.85 -19.12 -14.84
N CYS A 269 -6.98 -18.68 -13.58
CA CYS A 269 -6.81 -19.52 -12.40
C CYS A 269 -8.11 -20.09 -11.85
N LYS A 270 -9.28 -19.63 -12.32
CA LYS A 270 -10.60 -20.07 -11.83
C LYS A 270 -10.77 -21.59 -11.95
N GLU A 271 -10.36 -22.18 -13.06
CA GLU A 271 -10.45 -23.63 -13.26
C GLU A 271 -9.60 -24.41 -12.26
N ILE A 272 -8.41 -23.91 -11.93
CA ILE A 272 -7.52 -24.54 -10.94
C ILE A 272 -8.12 -24.41 -9.54
N MET A 273 -8.67 -23.25 -9.21
CA MET A 273 -9.36 -23.04 -7.94
C MET A 273 -10.58 -23.94 -7.79
N MET A 274 -11.35 -24.11 -8.87
CA MET A 274 -12.52 -25.00 -8.90
C MET A 274 -12.16 -26.46 -8.65
N ARG A 275 -10.99 -26.94 -9.09
CA ARG A 275 -10.54 -28.31 -8.79
C ARG A 275 -10.26 -28.55 -7.31
N ASN A 276 -9.88 -27.50 -6.57
CA ASN A 276 -9.66 -27.60 -5.13
C ASN A 276 -10.98 -27.58 -4.34
N ILE A 277 -12.10 -27.16 -4.95
CA ILE A 277 -13.43 -27.16 -4.31
C ILE A 277 -13.82 -28.56 -3.86
N ASP A 278 -13.56 -29.60 -4.65
CA ASP A 278 -13.92 -30.97 -4.28
C ASP A 278 -13.19 -31.42 -2.99
N GLN A 279 -11.94 -30.98 -2.78
CA GLN A 279 -11.20 -31.25 -1.54
C GLN A 279 -11.79 -30.50 -0.34
N TYR A 280 -12.24 -29.26 -0.53
CA TYR A 280 -12.92 -28.51 0.51
C TYR A 280 -14.28 -29.13 0.85
N GLU A 281 -15.05 -29.54 -0.16
CA GLU A 281 -16.31 -30.27 0.04
C GLU A 281 -16.09 -31.52 0.88
N GLU A 282 -15.05 -32.32 0.61
CA GLU A 282 -14.72 -33.50 1.42
C GLU A 282 -14.41 -33.17 2.88
N GLN A 283 -13.58 -32.13 3.13
CA GLN A 283 -13.26 -31.67 4.49
C GLN A 283 -14.50 -31.14 5.22
N MET A 284 -15.37 -30.41 4.51
CA MET A 284 -16.64 -29.94 5.07
C MET A 284 -17.59 -31.11 5.31
N VAL A 285 -17.70 -32.10 4.42
CA VAL A 285 -18.52 -33.30 4.65
C VAL A 285 -18.01 -34.08 5.87
N GLN A 286 -16.70 -34.21 6.07
CA GLN A 286 -16.15 -34.83 7.28
C GLN A 286 -16.51 -34.03 8.54
N ALA A 287 -16.49 -32.70 8.48
CA ALA A 287 -16.89 -31.85 9.58
C ALA A 287 -18.41 -31.89 9.86
N PHE A 288 -19.25 -32.00 8.82
CA PHE A 288 -20.72 -31.87 8.91
C PHE A 288 -21.50 -33.19 8.87
N GLY A 289 -20.85 -34.30 8.54
CA GLY A 289 -21.44 -35.66 8.51
C GLY A 289 -22.44 -35.93 7.39
N SER A 290 -22.66 -34.99 6.46
CA SER A 290 -23.60 -35.19 5.33
C SER A 290 -23.33 -34.22 4.17
N LYS A 291 -23.46 -34.72 2.94
CA LYS A 291 -23.44 -33.93 1.69
C LYS A 291 -24.62 -32.96 1.56
N ALA A 292 -25.71 -33.14 2.30
CA ALA A 292 -26.93 -32.32 2.19
C ALA A 292 -26.74 -30.87 2.68
N ASN A 293 -25.75 -30.60 3.53
CA ASN A 293 -25.37 -29.23 3.94
C ASN A 293 -24.23 -28.65 3.09
N VAL A 294 -23.66 -29.45 2.19
CA VAL A 294 -22.56 -29.09 1.27
C VAL A 294 -23.09 -28.90 -0.16
N SER A 295 -24.24 -29.48 -0.50
CA SER A 295 -24.95 -29.28 -1.77
C SER A 295 -25.36 -27.83 -2.03
N ASP A 296 -25.36 -26.98 -0.99
CA ASP A 296 -25.49 -25.54 -1.11
C ASP A 296 -24.20 -24.83 -1.54
N LEU A 297 -23.14 -25.52 -1.98
CA LEU A 297 -21.89 -24.92 -2.46
C LEU A 297 -21.67 -25.00 -3.99
N ARG A 298 -22.47 -25.79 -4.73
CA ARG A 298 -22.44 -25.83 -6.21
C ARG A 298 -23.46 -24.91 -6.87
#